data_AF-E8R1D3-F1
#
_entry.id   AF-E8R1D3-F1
#
_cell.length_a   1.000
_cell.length_b   1.000
_cell.length_c   1.000
_cell.angle_alpha   90.00
_cell.angle_beta   90.00
_cell.angle_gamma   90.00
#
_symmetry.space_group_name_H-M   'P 1'
#
loop_
_entity.id
_entity.type
_entity.pdbx_description
1 polymer ?
#
loop_
_entity_poly.entity_id
_entity_poly.type
_entity_poly.pdbx_seq_one_letter_code
_entity_poly.pdbx_strand_id
1 'polypeptide(L)'
;MVRGFVAALVAAGCGVVVAANPVLADSMALPLPPLETPPRTGPIPIRDFFRTGDVELDMPDYPVGDPRRDPGLVVITDNRHAITTNRNLKNDVATHPAIPDTSGWNFRDVRFRYDPIGDTMFVGINFWNIAGDADNDGDPGRTSPAAAIAGGLDMPNLSGTEAIAIGIDANLNGKVDLLAGVPANKPPGAVDPAFTVAYPLSIAQLNQMGGQLGIENMFGETATLHLGELAYNPSAEHPDFAFSIANFSQIPGLTQTDDAFRFHFRAYAGTGEDLISGEDLFATLVEIEIPRTQIPIPEPAAWLAWSAALLALSATVRRRNPTSRQAKVSR
;
A
#
# COMPACT_ATOMS: atom_id res chain seq x y z
N MET A 1 -38.56 -43.44 18.50
CA MET A 1 -39.32 -42.93 17.32
C MET A 1 -38.33 -42.77 16.19
N VAL A 2 -38.06 -43.84 15.43
CA VAL A 2 -38.60 -44.17 14.10
C VAL A 2 -38.26 -43.13 13.02
N ARG A 3 -37.60 -43.65 11.98
CA ARG A 3 -36.97 -43.08 10.79
C ARG A 3 -37.94 -42.33 9.85
N GLY A 4 -37.36 -41.49 8.97
CA GLY A 4 -38.03 -41.00 7.76
C GLY A 4 -37.05 -40.53 6.68
N PHE A 5 -36.39 -41.48 6.01
CA PHE A 5 -35.74 -41.28 4.70
C PHE A 5 -36.83 -41.27 3.62
N VAL A 6 -36.87 -40.25 2.75
CA VAL A 6 -37.67 -40.30 1.52
C VAL A 6 -36.72 -40.18 0.34
N ALA A 7 -36.50 -41.32 -0.31
CA ALA A 7 -35.91 -41.41 -1.64
C ALA A 7 -37.06 -41.36 -2.66
N ALA A 8 -36.99 -40.40 -3.59
CA ALA A 8 -37.88 -40.37 -4.74
C ALA A 8 -37.18 -41.02 -5.94
N LEU A 9 -37.69 -42.19 -6.31
CA LEU A 9 -37.38 -42.94 -7.52
C LEU A 9 -38.25 -42.39 -8.65
N VAL A 10 -37.64 -41.88 -9.73
CA VAL A 10 -38.36 -41.57 -10.99
C VAL A 10 -37.78 -42.43 -12.11
N ALA A 11 -38.71 -43.04 -12.84
CA ALA A 11 -38.52 -44.12 -13.77
C ALA A 11 -38.02 -43.69 -15.15
N ALA A 12 -37.40 -44.69 -15.79
CA ALA A 12 -36.94 -44.80 -17.16
C ALA A 12 -37.83 -44.17 -18.25
N GLY A 13 -37.17 -43.41 -19.14
CA GLY A 13 -37.63 -43.13 -20.49
C GLY A 13 -36.49 -43.41 -21.47
N CYS A 14 -36.55 -44.57 -22.14
CA CYS A 14 -35.59 -45.01 -23.14
C CYS A 14 -35.87 -44.28 -24.46
N GLY A 15 -34.92 -43.46 -24.92
CA GLY A 15 -34.93 -42.82 -26.23
C GLY A 15 -33.51 -42.68 -26.74
N VAL A 16 -33.05 -43.66 -27.51
CA VAL A 16 -31.75 -43.59 -28.20
C VAL A 16 -31.92 -42.69 -29.42
N VAL A 17 -31.55 -41.42 -29.26
CA VAL A 17 -31.33 -40.50 -30.39
C VAL A 17 -29.85 -40.53 -30.72
N VAL A 18 -29.50 -41.13 -31.85
CA VAL A 18 -28.15 -41.06 -32.42
C VAL A 18 -27.99 -39.66 -33.03
N ALA A 19 -27.52 -38.71 -32.23
CA ALA A 19 -27.06 -37.42 -32.72
C ALA A 19 -25.68 -37.62 -33.35
N ALA A 20 -25.58 -37.36 -34.66
CA ALA A 20 -24.30 -37.23 -35.33
C ALA A 20 -23.52 -36.10 -34.65
N ASN A 21 -22.39 -36.43 -34.05
CA ASN A 21 -21.51 -35.48 -33.39
C ASN A 21 -20.67 -34.79 -34.48
N PRO A 22 -20.92 -33.52 -34.86
CA PRO A 22 -19.96 -32.81 -35.68
C PRO A 22 -18.73 -32.60 -34.80
N VAL A 23 -17.65 -33.30 -35.13
CA VAL A 23 -16.31 -32.96 -34.65
C VAL A 23 -16.00 -31.58 -35.19
N LEU A 24 -16.48 -30.56 -34.47
CA LEU A 24 -16.01 -29.18 -34.59
C LEU A 24 -14.52 -29.26 -34.30
N ALA A 25 -13.73 -29.06 -35.35
CA ALA A 25 -12.32 -28.76 -35.24
C ALA A 25 -12.21 -27.44 -34.46
N ASP A 26 -12.23 -27.55 -33.13
CA ASP A 26 -11.85 -26.48 -32.23
C ASP A 26 -10.37 -26.25 -32.53
N SER A 27 -10.12 -25.29 -33.42
CA SER A 27 -8.80 -24.81 -33.70
C SER A 27 -8.23 -24.37 -32.37
N MET A 28 -7.25 -25.11 -31.86
CA MET A 28 -6.40 -24.70 -30.74
C MET A 28 -5.65 -23.44 -31.18
N ALA A 29 -6.34 -22.30 -31.15
CA ALA A 29 -5.72 -21.00 -31.22
C ALA A 29 -4.87 -20.94 -29.96
N LEU A 30 -3.55 -21.06 -30.16
CA LEU A 30 -2.60 -20.83 -29.09
C LEU A 30 -2.98 -19.49 -28.44
N PRO A 31 -3.12 -19.44 -27.10
CA PRO A 31 -3.43 -18.18 -26.43
C PRO A 31 -2.41 -17.16 -26.91
N LEU A 32 -2.91 -16.06 -27.48
CA LEU A 32 -2.03 -14.98 -27.88
C LEU A 32 -1.23 -14.56 -26.65
N PRO A 33 0.09 -14.32 -26.78
CA PRO A 33 0.86 -13.81 -25.66
C PRO A 33 0.17 -12.55 -25.13
N PRO A 34 0.15 -12.34 -23.80
CA PRO A 34 -0.46 -11.16 -23.23
C PRO A 34 0.13 -9.93 -23.91
N LEU A 35 -0.75 -9.03 -24.36
CA LEU A 35 -0.35 -7.79 -24.99
C LEU A 35 0.44 -6.99 -23.95
N GLU A 36 1.77 -6.92 -24.09
CA GLU A 36 2.60 -6.17 -23.15
C GLU A 36 2.15 -4.71 -23.17
N THR A 37 1.78 -4.20 -22.00
CA THR A 37 1.54 -2.77 -21.82
C THR A 37 2.83 -2.02 -22.12
N PRO A 38 2.79 -0.94 -22.93
CA PRO A 38 3.98 -0.16 -23.24
C PRO A 38 4.67 0.30 -21.95
N PRO A 39 6.02 0.40 -21.94
CA PRO A 39 6.74 0.82 -20.76
C PRO A 39 6.26 2.20 -20.32
N ARG A 40 5.92 2.31 -19.02
CA ARG A 40 5.52 3.58 -18.41
C ARG A 40 6.71 4.57 -18.47
N THR A 41 6.43 5.84 -18.76
CA THR A 41 7.46 6.88 -18.97
C THR A 41 7.49 7.96 -17.88
N GLY A 42 6.64 7.87 -16.86
CA GLY A 42 6.53 8.90 -15.81
C GLY A 42 6.03 8.31 -14.49
N PRO A 43 6.00 9.10 -13.41
CA PRO A 43 5.56 8.66 -12.08
C PRO A 43 4.12 8.11 -12.11
N ILE A 44 3.82 7.16 -11.23
CA ILE A 44 2.44 6.70 -11.02
C ILE A 44 1.75 7.77 -10.16
N PRO A 45 0.65 8.38 -10.63
CA PRO A 45 -0.16 9.25 -9.78
C PRO A 45 -0.62 8.51 -8.53
N ILE A 46 -0.61 9.16 -7.37
CA ILE A 46 -0.87 8.46 -6.10
C ILE A 46 -2.21 7.73 -6.08
N ARG A 47 -3.27 8.32 -6.66
CA ARG A 47 -4.61 7.71 -6.74
C ARG A 47 -4.73 6.57 -7.76
N ASP A 48 -3.77 6.45 -8.67
CA ASP A 48 -3.68 5.29 -9.56
C ASP A 48 -2.98 4.11 -8.88
N PHE A 49 -2.12 4.40 -7.89
CA PHE A 49 -1.45 3.42 -7.04
C PHE A 49 -2.39 2.96 -5.92
N PHE A 50 -2.80 3.88 -5.03
CA PHE A 50 -3.81 3.65 -4.00
C PHE A 50 -5.19 3.94 -4.60
N ARG A 51 -5.81 2.94 -5.21
CA ARG A 51 -7.08 3.13 -5.92
C ARG A 51 -8.27 3.07 -5.00
N THR A 52 -8.14 2.31 -3.93
CA THR A 52 -9.23 2.02 -2.99
C THR A 52 -9.04 2.75 -1.68
N GLY A 53 -7.82 3.18 -1.34
CA GLY A 53 -7.54 3.74 -0.01
C GLY A 53 -7.56 2.70 1.11
N ASP A 54 -7.69 1.42 0.75
CA ASP A 54 -7.46 0.26 1.59
C ASP A 54 -6.07 -0.28 1.20
N VAL A 55 -5.13 -0.16 2.13
CA VAL A 55 -3.72 -0.49 1.88
C VAL A 55 -3.54 -2.00 1.67
N GLU A 56 -4.38 -2.85 2.25
CA GLU A 56 -4.33 -4.30 2.00
C GLU A 56 -4.72 -4.66 0.57
N LEU A 57 -5.72 -3.97 0.02
CA LEU A 57 -6.17 -4.18 -1.35
C LEU A 57 -5.23 -3.55 -2.39
N ASP A 58 -4.67 -2.38 -2.08
CA ASP A 58 -3.80 -1.63 -2.99
C ASP A 58 -2.34 -2.15 -2.97
N MET A 59 -1.88 -2.72 -1.84
CA MET A 59 -0.53 -3.29 -1.66
C MET A 59 -0.58 -4.71 -1.08
N PRO A 60 -1.19 -5.70 -1.76
CA PRO A 60 -1.44 -7.02 -1.18
C PRO A 60 -0.16 -7.80 -0.87
N ASP A 61 0.00 -8.24 0.39
CA ASP A 61 1.08 -9.12 0.82
C ASP A 61 0.75 -10.59 0.51
N TYR A 62 1.06 -11.00 -0.72
CA TYR A 62 0.89 -12.40 -1.10
C TYR A 62 2.00 -13.30 -0.52
N PRO A 63 1.68 -14.56 -0.14
CA PRO A 63 2.66 -15.50 0.38
C PRO A 63 3.87 -15.71 -0.54
N VAL A 64 5.02 -16.04 0.06
CA VAL A 64 6.25 -16.41 -0.68
C VAL A 64 5.94 -17.52 -1.68
N GLY A 65 6.25 -17.29 -2.95
CA GLY A 65 6.01 -18.23 -4.05
C GLY A 65 4.71 -18.00 -4.83
N ASP A 66 3.84 -17.10 -4.38
CA ASP A 66 2.70 -16.63 -5.19
C ASP A 66 3.21 -15.75 -6.35
N PRO A 67 2.84 -16.03 -7.61
CA PRO A 67 3.28 -15.23 -8.76
C PRO A 67 2.76 -13.78 -8.74
N ARG A 68 1.75 -13.47 -7.91
CA ARG A 68 1.22 -12.12 -7.74
C ARG A 68 1.98 -11.31 -6.70
N ARG A 69 2.87 -11.93 -5.92
CA ARG A 69 3.66 -11.26 -4.89
C ARG A 69 4.54 -10.20 -5.53
N ASP A 70 4.43 -8.97 -5.03
CA ASP A 70 5.32 -7.90 -5.43
C ASP A 70 6.66 -8.04 -4.67
N PRO A 71 7.78 -8.34 -5.34
CA PRO A 71 9.08 -8.49 -4.69
C PRO A 71 9.60 -7.17 -4.10
N GLY A 72 9.01 -6.03 -4.48
CA GLY A 72 9.33 -4.71 -3.96
C GLY A 72 8.54 -4.25 -2.76
N LEU A 73 7.51 -5.00 -2.37
CA LEU A 73 6.70 -4.68 -1.22
C LEU A 73 7.42 -5.13 0.05
N VAL A 74 7.68 -4.18 0.95
CA VAL A 74 8.14 -4.47 2.31
C VAL A 74 7.01 -4.22 3.28
N VAL A 75 6.70 -5.22 4.12
CA VAL A 75 5.63 -5.15 5.12
C VAL A 75 6.22 -5.34 6.51
N ILE A 76 5.92 -4.41 7.41
CA ILE A 76 6.34 -4.42 8.80
C ILE A 76 5.09 -4.52 9.67
N THR A 77 4.79 -5.73 10.13
CA THR A 77 3.64 -5.98 11.01
C THR A 77 3.90 -5.43 12.40
N ASP A 78 2.91 -4.72 12.92
CA ASP A 78 2.93 -4.26 14.31
C ASP A 78 2.88 -5.46 15.29
N ASN A 79 3.49 -5.29 16.47
CA ASN A 79 3.49 -6.26 17.56
C ASN A 79 3.79 -7.71 17.12
N ARG A 80 4.76 -7.89 16.23
CA ARG A 80 5.12 -9.23 15.70
C ARG A 80 5.41 -10.27 16.80
N HIS A 81 5.81 -9.84 17.99
CA HIS A 81 6.01 -10.71 19.16
C HIS A 81 4.71 -11.19 19.85
N ALA A 82 3.58 -10.50 19.67
CA ALA A 82 2.29 -10.98 20.13
C ALA A 82 1.81 -12.22 19.33
N ILE A 83 2.23 -12.35 18.06
CA ILE A 83 1.96 -13.54 17.21
C ILE A 83 2.50 -14.81 17.88
N THR A 84 3.70 -14.75 18.47
CA THR A 84 4.33 -15.93 19.10
C THR A 84 3.86 -16.18 20.52
N THR A 85 3.25 -15.18 21.18
CA THR A 85 2.84 -15.27 22.59
C THR A 85 1.33 -15.39 22.80
N ASN A 86 0.54 -15.49 21.72
CA ASN A 86 -0.93 -15.50 21.75
C ASN A 86 -1.52 -14.31 22.53
N ARG A 87 -0.82 -13.17 22.51
CA ARG A 87 -1.38 -11.91 22.99
C ARG A 87 -2.25 -11.32 21.90
N ASN A 88 -3.29 -10.60 22.30
CA ASN A 88 -4.16 -9.91 21.36
C ASN A 88 -3.34 -8.84 20.63
N LEU A 89 -3.06 -9.06 19.34
CA LEU A 89 -2.34 -8.15 18.44
C LEU A 89 -3.02 -6.78 18.30
N LYS A 90 -4.25 -6.67 18.79
CA LYS A 90 -5.11 -5.50 18.68
C LYS A 90 -5.04 -4.56 19.88
N ASN A 91 -4.50 -4.96 21.02
CA ASN A 91 -4.71 -4.24 22.30
C ASN A 91 -3.41 -3.78 22.96
N ASP A 92 -2.50 -3.19 22.19
CA ASP A 92 -1.31 -2.53 22.72
C ASP A 92 -1.53 -1.02 22.94
N VAL A 93 -2.47 -0.42 22.21
CA VAL A 93 -3.05 0.88 22.55
C VAL A 93 -3.97 0.74 23.75
N ALA A 94 -3.75 1.56 24.77
CA ALA A 94 -4.63 1.61 25.92
C ALA A 94 -5.99 2.18 25.49
N THR A 95 -7.08 1.48 25.77
CA THR A 95 -8.45 1.95 25.47
C THR A 95 -9.27 2.06 26.75
N HIS A 96 -10.05 3.13 26.84
CA HIS A 96 -10.99 3.35 27.94
C HIS A 96 -12.23 2.46 27.74
N PRO A 97 -12.84 1.92 28.81
CA PRO A 97 -14.03 1.05 28.70
C PRO A 97 -15.28 1.69 28.06
N ALA A 98 -15.23 2.97 27.69
CA ALA A 98 -16.32 3.70 27.06
C ALA A 98 -16.32 3.53 25.53
N ILE A 99 -15.23 3.03 24.95
CA ILE A 99 -15.10 2.78 23.52
C ILE A 99 -14.90 1.27 23.26
N PRO A 100 -15.20 0.79 22.04
CA PRO A 100 -14.90 -0.58 21.64
C PRO A 100 -13.41 -0.91 21.78
N ASP A 101 -13.08 -2.20 21.82
CA ASP A 101 -11.75 -2.70 22.22
C ASP A 101 -10.54 -2.09 21.45
N THR A 102 -10.70 -1.72 20.17
CA THR A 102 -9.66 -1.11 19.33
C THR A 102 -10.04 0.29 18.89
N SER A 103 -9.09 1.23 18.91
CA SER A 103 -9.25 2.55 18.33
C SER A 103 -8.74 2.61 16.90
N GLY A 104 -8.91 3.76 16.25
CA GLY A 104 -8.31 4.13 14.98
C GLY A 104 -6.83 4.46 15.06
N TRP A 105 -6.18 4.28 16.23
CA TRP A 105 -4.74 4.45 16.40
C TRP A 105 -3.98 3.13 16.24
N ASN A 106 -4.64 1.99 16.42
CA ASN A 106 -3.99 0.68 16.38
C ASN A 106 -3.50 0.32 14.97
N PHE A 107 -2.19 0.30 14.80
CA PHE A 107 -1.54 -0.21 13.61
C PHE A 107 -1.82 -1.71 13.45
N ARG A 108 -2.01 -2.12 12.20
CA ARG A 108 -1.88 -3.52 11.79
C ARG A 108 -0.49 -3.76 11.22
N ASP A 109 -0.12 -2.96 10.23
CA ASP A 109 1.20 -3.02 9.59
C ASP A 109 1.52 -1.72 8.83
N VAL A 110 2.80 -1.54 8.52
CA VAL A 110 3.29 -0.48 7.64
C VAL A 110 3.90 -1.10 6.40
N ARG A 111 3.54 -0.59 5.22
CA ARG A 111 3.97 -1.09 3.91
C ARG A 111 4.73 -0.02 3.15
N PHE A 112 5.82 -0.45 2.53
CA PHE A 112 6.66 0.41 1.70
C PHE A 112 6.81 -0.18 0.31
N ARG A 113 6.74 0.69 -0.70
CA ARG A 113 6.95 0.31 -2.09
C ARG A 113 7.61 1.43 -2.87
N TYR A 114 8.80 1.17 -3.38
CA TYR A 114 9.53 2.16 -4.18
C TYR A 114 9.28 2.01 -5.69
N ASP A 115 8.88 3.11 -6.33
CA ASP A 115 8.82 3.24 -7.77
C ASP A 115 10.10 3.90 -8.34
N PRO A 116 10.97 3.14 -9.04
CA PRO A 116 12.19 3.68 -9.61
C PRO A 116 11.98 4.59 -10.82
N ILE A 117 10.82 4.52 -11.51
CA ILE A 117 10.56 5.37 -12.69
C ILE A 117 10.19 6.79 -12.24
N GLY A 118 9.35 6.90 -11.22
CA GLY A 118 8.91 8.17 -10.65
C GLY A 118 9.79 8.69 -9.51
N ASP A 119 10.83 7.95 -9.12
CA ASP A 119 11.59 8.18 -7.88
C ASP A 119 10.68 8.44 -6.66
N THR A 120 9.65 7.61 -6.51
CA THR A 120 8.58 7.83 -5.52
C THR A 120 8.51 6.67 -4.54
N MET A 121 8.49 6.97 -3.25
CA MET A 121 8.15 5.98 -2.22
C MET A 121 6.65 6.06 -1.95
N PHE A 122 5.94 4.94 -2.10
CA PHE A 122 4.59 4.78 -1.60
C PHE A 122 4.64 4.15 -0.21
N VAL A 123 3.93 4.77 0.73
CA VAL A 123 3.81 4.32 2.11
C VAL A 123 2.33 4.11 2.42
N GLY A 124 1.98 2.91 2.86
CA GLY A 124 0.65 2.59 3.34
C GLY A 124 0.72 2.15 4.80
N ILE A 125 -0.15 2.67 5.64
CA ILE A 125 -0.28 2.27 7.04
C ILE A 125 -1.66 1.66 7.21
N ASN A 126 -1.71 0.35 7.46
CA ASN A 126 -2.95 -0.35 7.75
C ASN A 126 -3.34 -0.16 9.21
N PHE A 127 -4.62 0.10 9.46
CA PHE A 127 -5.17 0.17 10.80
C PHE A 127 -6.16 -0.98 11.05
N TRP A 128 -6.43 -1.29 12.32
CA TRP A 128 -7.48 -2.28 12.64
C TRP A 128 -8.89 -1.75 12.44
N ASN A 129 -9.06 -0.43 12.50
CA ASN A 129 -10.28 0.32 12.21
C ASN A 129 -9.94 1.48 11.25
N ILE A 130 -10.77 2.52 11.18
CA ILE A 130 -10.49 3.71 10.37
C ILE A 130 -9.37 4.53 11.05
N ALA A 131 -8.33 4.87 10.31
CA ALA A 131 -7.22 5.68 10.81
C ALA A 131 -7.75 7.04 11.32
N GLY A 132 -7.46 7.38 12.56
CA GLY A 132 -7.97 8.62 13.16
C GLY A 132 -9.31 8.52 13.89
N ASP A 133 -10.04 7.41 13.76
CA ASP A 133 -11.30 7.18 14.49
C ASP A 133 -11.00 6.76 15.94
N ALA A 134 -10.71 7.74 16.79
CA ALA A 134 -10.15 7.52 18.13
C ALA A 134 -11.07 6.68 19.01
N ASP A 135 -12.39 6.79 18.80
CA ASP A 135 -13.42 6.11 19.58
C ASP A 135 -14.12 4.95 18.87
N ASN A 136 -13.72 4.67 17.63
CA ASN A 136 -14.16 3.54 16.83
C ASN A 136 -15.68 3.49 16.64
N ASP A 137 -16.29 4.65 16.36
CA ASP A 137 -17.73 4.75 16.07
C ASP A 137 -18.05 4.70 14.56
N GLY A 138 -17.01 4.63 13.72
CA GLY A 138 -17.08 4.60 12.26
C GLY A 138 -16.97 5.98 11.60
N ASP A 139 -16.71 7.04 12.36
CA ASP A 139 -16.62 8.42 11.90
C ASP A 139 -15.35 9.10 12.45
N PRO A 140 -14.22 9.09 11.72
CA PRO A 140 -12.95 9.70 12.14
C PRO A 140 -12.96 11.23 12.14
N GLY A 141 -14.15 11.84 12.05
CA GLY A 141 -14.32 13.27 11.98
C GLY A 141 -15.03 13.88 13.17
N ARG A 142 -15.35 13.07 14.18
CA ARG A 142 -16.30 13.42 15.22
C ARG A 142 -16.13 12.55 16.44
N THR A 143 -16.01 13.21 17.59
CA THR A 143 -16.17 12.55 18.89
C THR A 143 -17.61 12.06 19.09
N SER A 144 -17.79 10.77 19.33
CA SER A 144 -19.05 10.17 19.73
C SER A 144 -19.52 10.72 21.09
N PRO A 145 -20.84 10.72 21.37
CA PRO A 145 -21.34 11.15 22.68
C PRO A 145 -20.77 10.35 23.86
N ALA A 146 -20.47 9.06 23.67
CA ALA A 146 -19.92 8.20 24.71
C ALA A 146 -18.46 8.58 25.02
N ALA A 147 -17.65 8.78 23.99
CA ALA A 147 -16.28 9.27 24.12
C ALA A 147 -16.24 10.65 24.79
N ALA A 148 -17.07 11.59 24.34
CA ALA A 148 -17.11 12.94 24.90
C ALA A 148 -17.45 12.96 26.40
N ILE A 149 -18.35 12.08 26.86
CA ILE A 149 -18.67 11.93 28.29
C ILE A 149 -17.46 11.41 29.09
N ALA A 150 -16.66 10.54 28.48
CA ALA A 150 -15.42 10.02 29.06
C ALA A 150 -14.22 10.99 28.91
N GLY A 151 -14.43 12.17 28.33
CA GLY A 151 -13.38 13.17 28.10
C GLY A 151 -12.53 12.90 26.86
N GLY A 152 -13.01 12.04 25.97
CA GLY A 152 -12.34 11.70 24.72
C GLY A 152 -12.40 12.81 23.68
N LEU A 153 -11.46 12.76 22.74
CA LEU A 153 -11.38 13.66 21.60
C LEU A 153 -11.14 12.86 20.31
N ASP A 154 -11.98 13.15 19.33
CA ASP A 154 -11.86 12.72 17.93
C ASP A 154 -12.21 13.94 17.06
N MET A 155 -11.23 14.44 16.33
CA MET A 155 -11.29 15.70 15.60
C MET A 155 -11.27 15.49 14.08
N PRO A 156 -12.01 16.30 13.32
CA PRO A 156 -12.03 16.21 11.87
C PRO A 156 -10.64 16.34 11.26
N ASN A 157 -10.35 15.42 10.32
CA ASN A 157 -9.15 15.42 9.51
C ASN A 157 -7.85 15.37 10.31
N LEU A 158 -7.82 14.60 11.41
CA LEU A 158 -6.65 14.51 12.27
C LEU A 158 -6.22 15.90 12.77
N SER A 159 -7.16 16.79 13.13
CA SER A 159 -6.83 18.19 13.49
C SER A 159 -6.40 18.32 14.95
N GLY A 160 -5.99 19.53 15.38
CA GLY A 160 -5.45 19.73 16.72
C GLY A 160 -4.21 18.84 16.95
N THR A 161 -4.26 18.07 18.05
CA THR A 161 -3.18 17.20 18.56
C THR A 161 -3.17 15.79 18.01
N GLU A 162 -4.14 15.43 17.15
CA GLU A 162 -4.13 14.15 16.44
C GLU A 162 -3.05 14.13 15.37
N ALA A 163 -2.33 13.02 15.29
CA ALA A 163 -1.23 12.86 14.38
C ALA A 163 -1.06 11.42 13.91
N ILE A 164 -0.62 11.30 12.67
CA ILE A 164 -0.10 10.07 12.09
C ILE A 164 1.20 10.46 11.39
N ALA A 165 2.33 9.91 11.82
CA ALA A 165 3.64 10.32 11.34
C ALA A 165 4.58 9.13 11.14
N ILE A 166 5.38 9.20 10.08
CA ILE A 166 6.53 8.33 9.83
C ILE A 166 7.80 9.18 9.89
N GLY A 167 8.75 8.74 10.70
CA GLY A 167 10.11 9.29 10.73
C GLY A 167 11.09 8.34 10.04
N ILE A 168 11.93 8.87 9.16
CA ILE A 168 12.94 8.14 8.39
C ILE A 168 14.33 8.61 8.83
N ASP A 169 15.15 7.70 9.35
CA ASP A 169 16.59 7.87 9.57
C ASP A 169 17.31 7.27 8.36
N ALA A 170 17.63 8.14 7.41
CA ALA A 170 18.09 7.79 6.08
C ALA A 170 19.57 7.36 6.09
N ASN A 171 20.36 7.94 6.99
CA ASN A 171 21.80 7.68 7.10
C ASN A 171 22.17 6.66 8.20
N LEU A 172 21.18 6.05 8.84
CA LEU A 172 21.32 5.00 9.86
C LEU A 172 22.10 5.47 11.10
N ASN A 173 22.04 6.75 11.45
CA ASN A 173 22.77 7.32 12.58
C ASN A 173 21.97 7.32 13.90
N GLY A 174 20.73 6.84 13.87
CA GLY A 174 19.83 6.81 15.01
C GLY A 174 18.93 8.05 15.14
N LYS A 175 19.02 9.01 14.22
CA LYS A 175 18.22 10.24 14.20
C LYS A 175 17.39 10.31 12.94
N VAL A 176 16.13 10.70 13.09
CA VAL A 176 15.24 10.97 11.96
C VAL A 176 15.82 12.12 11.14
N ASP A 177 15.92 11.92 9.83
CA ASP A 177 16.37 12.90 8.83
C ASP A 177 15.17 13.47 8.03
N LEU A 178 14.07 12.72 7.92
CA LEU A 178 12.86 13.14 7.20
C LEU A 178 11.60 12.66 7.95
N LEU A 179 10.57 13.51 8.00
CA LEU A 179 9.25 13.20 8.53
C LEU A 179 8.21 13.30 7.42
N ALA A 180 7.23 12.40 7.42
CA ALA A 180 6.08 12.46 6.53
C ALA A 180 4.80 12.08 7.30
N GLY A 181 3.73 12.82 7.09
CA GLY A 181 2.45 12.58 7.76
C GLY A 181 1.72 13.85 8.17
N VAL A 182 0.80 13.72 9.11
CA VAL A 182 0.04 14.82 9.72
C VAL A 182 0.61 15.09 11.11
N PRO A 183 1.22 16.27 11.36
CA PRO A 183 1.90 16.57 12.63
C PRO A 183 0.91 16.91 13.75
N ALA A 184 1.26 16.75 15.02
CA ALA A 184 0.36 17.04 16.16
C ALA A 184 0.22 18.53 16.50
N ASN A 185 1.07 19.41 15.95
CA ASN A 185 1.12 20.83 16.31
C ASN A 185 0.29 21.72 15.36
N LYS A 186 -0.98 21.35 15.14
CA LYS A 186 -1.89 22.06 14.22
C LYS A 186 -2.95 22.85 14.99
N PRO A 187 -3.46 23.96 14.43
CA PRO A 187 -4.65 24.59 14.99
C PRO A 187 -5.83 23.61 14.93
N PRO A 188 -6.70 23.56 15.98
CA PRO A 188 -7.93 22.78 15.94
C PRO A 188 -8.84 23.19 14.76
N GLY A 189 -9.48 22.23 14.09
CA GLY A 189 -10.44 22.49 13.01
C GLY A 189 -9.81 22.81 11.65
N ALA A 190 -8.58 22.36 11.39
CA ALA A 190 -8.00 22.40 10.05
C ALA A 190 -8.89 21.64 9.04
N VAL A 191 -9.17 22.27 7.90
CA VAL A 191 -10.17 21.78 6.93
C VAL A 191 -9.64 20.62 6.09
N ASP A 192 -8.32 20.52 5.93
CA ASP A 192 -7.63 19.41 5.30
C ASP A 192 -6.65 18.79 6.30
N PRO A 193 -6.44 17.47 6.28
CA PRO A 193 -5.34 16.88 7.03
C PRO A 193 -4.08 17.53 6.46
N ALA A 194 -3.36 18.27 7.30
CA ALA A 194 -2.19 19.03 6.89
C ALA A 194 -1.00 18.10 6.65
N PHE A 195 -1.20 17.10 5.78
CA PHE A 195 -0.17 16.17 5.35
C PHE A 195 0.99 16.97 4.79
N THR A 196 2.17 16.64 5.26
CA THR A 196 3.39 17.31 4.85
C THR A 196 4.55 16.33 4.90
N VAL A 197 5.58 16.67 4.16
CA VAL A 197 6.91 16.07 4.28
C VAL A 197 7.83 17.17 4.76
N ALA A 198 8.53 16.96 5.87
CA ALA A 198 9.34 17.97 6.52
C ALA A 198 10.68 17.41 7.01
N TYR A 199 11.66 18.29 7.12
CA TYR A 199 12.86 18.01 7.90
C TYR A 199 12.53 18.10 9.39
N PRO A 200 13.22 17.33 10.24
CA PRO A 200 13.06 17.45 11.69
C PRO A 200 13.46 18.86 12.17
N LEU A 201 12.83 19.31 13.25
CA LEU A 201 13.24 20.52 13.97
C LEU A 201 14.72 20.44 14.37
N SER A 202 15.41 21.56 14.25
CA SER A 202 16.79 21.68 14.73
C SER A 202 16.85 21.50 16.25
N ILE A 203 18.01 21.08 16.77
CA ILE A 203 18.26 20.96 18.21
C ILE A 203 17.94 22.28 18.94
N ALA A 204 18.22 23.44 18.33
CA ALA A 204 17.91 24.73 18.91
C ALA A 204 16.39 24.95 19.07
N GLN A 205 15.59 24.57 18.08
CA GLN A 205 14.13 24.62 18.15
C GLN A 205 13.57 23.63 19.18
N LEU A 206 14.07 22.39 19.20
CA LEU A 206 13.68 21.40 20.21
C LEU A 206 13.96 21.88 21.64
N ASN A 207 15.13 22.49 21.87
CA ASN A 207 15.48 23.06 23.18
C ASN A 207 14.54 24.20 23.59
N GLN A 208 14.05 25.00 22.64
CA GLN A 208 13.05 26.05 22.92
C GLN A 208 11.69 25.46 23.29
N MET A 209 11.38 24.25 22.84
CA MET A 209 10.15 23.51 23.14
C MET A 209 10.25 22.61 24.39
N GLY A 210 11.32 22.73 25.17
CA GLY A 210 11.50 21.96 26.41
C GLY A 210 12.20 20.60 26.25
N GLY A 211 12.72 20.28 25.06
CA GLY A 211 13.60 19.12 24.86
C GLY A 211 13.05 18.05 23.93
N GLN A 212 13.13 16.78 24.37
CA GLN A 212 12.81 15.62 23.53
C GLN A 212 11.30 15.53 23.27
N LEU A 213 10.93 15.63 22.00
CA LEU A 213 9.56 15.49 21.51
C LEU A 213 9.42 14.14 20.78
N GLY A 214 8.20 13.61 20.73
CA GLY A 214 7.87 12.52 19.81
C GLY A 214 7.89 13.00 18.36
N ILE A 215 7.92 12.05 17.41
CA ILE A 215 8.09 12.37 15.98
C ILE A 215 6.92 13.20 15.42
N GLU A 216 5.73 13.05 16.00
CA GLU A 216 4.52 13.81 15.70
C GLU A 216 4.67 15.31 15.95
N ASN A 217 5.60 15.70 16.83
CA ASN A 217 5.88 17.08 17.21
C ASN A 217 7.21 17.60 16.63
N MET A 218 7.92 16.80 15.83
CA MET A 218 9.25 17.14 15.32
C MET A 218 9.25 17.79 13.93
N PHE A 219 8.09 18.09 13.35
CA PHE A 219 8.00 18.65 12.00
C PHE A 219 8.55 20.09 11.94
N GLY A 220 9.63 20.28 11.19
CA GLY A 220 10.30 21.56 10.97
C GLY A 220 9.97 22.16 9.60
N GLU A 221 11.01 22.52 8.84
CA GLU A 221 10.84 23.09 7.51
C GLU A 221 10.31 22.05 6.52
N THR A 222 9.30 22.42 5.72
CA THR A 222 8.77 21.57 4.65
C THR A 222 9.88 21.18 3.67
N ALA A 223 10.04 19.88 3.46
CA ALA A 223 10.99 19.32 2.51
C ALA A 223 10.39 19.37 1.10
N THR A 224 10.33 20.57 0.52
CA THR A 224 9.63 20.85 -0.76
C THR A 224 10.06 19.96 -1.92
N LEU A 225 11.33 19.53 -1.98
CA LEU A 225 11.82 18.57 -2.99
C LEU A 225 11.22 17.18 -2.84
N HIS A 226 10.84 16.79 -1.62
CA HIS A 226 10.33 15.47 -1.27
C HIS A 226 8.82 15.44 -1.05
N LEU A 227 8.15 16.56 -1.34
CA LEU A 227 6.72 16.69 -1.12
C LEU A 227 5.98 15.64 -1.95
N GLY A 228 5.27 14.76 -1.26
CA GLY A 228 4.29 13.88 -1.88
C GLY A 228 2.88 14.30 -1.53
N GLU A 229 1.96 13.35 -1.60
CA GLU A 229 0.53 13.58 -1.43
C GLU A 229 -0.07 12.53 -0.50
N LEU A 230 -1.12 12.90 0.22
CA LEU A 230 -2.01 11.95 0.87
C LEU A 230 -2.99 11.43 -0.18
N ALA A 231 -3.19 10.12 -0.26
CA ALA A 231 -4.07 9.51 -1.26
C ALA A 231 -5.54 9.91 -1.01
N TYR A 232 -5.97 9.76 0.25
CA TYR A 232 -7.31 10.04 0.75
C TYR A 232 -7.24 10.49 2.21
N ASN A 233 -8.20 11.32 2.62
CA ASN A 233 -8.45 11.52 4.04
C ASN A 233 -9.08 10.23 4.58
N PRO A 234 -8.68 9.74 5.76
CA PRO A 234 -9.29 8.56 6.33
C PRO A 234 -10.82 8.68 6.45
N SER A 235 -11.53 7.64 6.04
CA SER A 235 -12.99 7.53 6.12
C SER A 235 -13.42 6.06 6.10
N ALA A 236 -14.72 5.78 6.21
CA ALA A 236 -15.22 4.41 6.07
C ALA A 236 -14.92 3.79 4.69
N GLU A 237 -14.84 4.60 3.63
CA GLU A 237 -14.49 4.17 2.28
C GLU A 237 -12.98 4.04 2.04
N HIS A 238 -12.19 4.76 2.82
CA HIS A 238 -10.72 4.82 2.74
C HIS A 238 -10.14 4.69 4.15
N PRO A 239 -10.21 3.49 4.77
CA PRO A 239 -9.97 3.35 6.20
C PRO A 239 -8.50 3.55 6.59
N ASP A 240 -7.57 3.42 5.66
CA ASP A 240 -6.14 3.43 5.96
C ASP A 240 -5.46 4.77 5.66
N PHE A 241 -4.24 4.94 6.16
CA PHE A 241 -3.43 6.12 5.91
C PHE A 241 -2.37 5.84 4.84
N ALA A 242 -2.58 6.35 3.63
CA ALA A 242 -1.74 6.07 2.47
C ALA A 242 -1.22 7.35 1.82
N PHE A 243 0.10 7.45 1.59
CA PHE A 243 0.73 8.63 1.05
C PHE A 243 1.96 8.31 0.18
N SER A 244 2.51 9.34 -0.46
CA SER A 244 3.75 9.26 -1.21
C SER A 244 4.83 10.20 -0.68
N ILE A 245 6.09 9.90 -1.02
CA ILE A 245 7.25 10.78 -0.85
C ILE A 245 7.96 10.85 -2.20
N ALA A 246 8.01 12.04 -2.79
CA ALA A 246 8.66 12.26 -4.09
C ALA A 246 10.18 12.33 -3.96
N ASN A 247 10.89 12.11 -5.06
CA ASN A 247 12.35 12.18 -5.14
C ASN A 247 13.05 11.42 -3.99
N PHE A 248 12.56 10.22 -3.65
CA PHE A 248 12.97 9.51 -2.44
C PHE A 248 14.46 9.17 -2.47
N SER A 249 14.99 8.79 -3.64
CA SER A 249 16.41 8.47 -3.82
C SER A 249 17.35 9.67 -3.58
N GLN A 250 16.79 10.88 -3.52
CA GLN A 250 17.53 12.13 -3.34
C GLN A 250 17.52 12.62 -1.89
N ILE A 251 16.91 11.87 -0.96
CA ILE A 251 16.95 12.23 0.47
C ILE A 251 18.42 12.31 0.93
N PRO A 252 18.85 13.43 1.55
CA PRO A 252 20.22 13.59 1.98
C PRO A 252 20.67 12.48 2.94
N GLY A 253 21.80 11.84 2.61
CA GLY A 253 22.37 10.79 3.46
C GLY A 253 21.68 9.43 3.36
N LEU A 254 20.66 9.26 2.51
CA LEU A 254 20.01 7.97 2.29
C LEU A 254 21.05 6.89 1.96
N THR A 255 21.08 5.84 2.78
CA THR A 255 22.00 4.73 2.62
C THR A 255 21.55 3.89 1.43
N GLN A 256 22.44 3.72 0.44
CA GLN A 256 22.14 2.97 -0.78
C GLN A 256 23.17 1.85 -0.96
N THR A 257 22.69 0.67 -1.35
CA THR A 257 23.51 -0.38 -1.97
C THR A 257 23.30 -0.34 -3.48
N ASP A 258 23.97 -1.24 -4.19
CA ASP A 258 23.81 -1.38 -5.65
C ASP A 258 22.35 -1.74 -6.02
N ASP A 259 21.63 -2.42 -5.12
CA ASP A 259 20.34 -3.03 -5.36
C ASP A 259 19.21 -2.55 -4.44
N ALA A 260 19.50 -1.84 -3.36
CA ALA A 260 18.50 -1.46 -2.36
C ALA A 260 18.75 -0.09 -1.72
N PHE A 261 17.69 0.47 -1.13
CA PHE A 261 17.79 1.52 -0.11
C PHE A 261 17.75 0.89 1.27
N ARG A 262 18.54 1.43 2.19
CA ARG A 262 18.51 1.07 3.61
C ARG A 262 18.23 2.33 4.42
N PHE A 263 17.29 2.22 5.33
CA PHE A 263 16.96 3.27 6.29
C PHE A 263 16.31 2.65 7.52
N HIS A 264 16.34 3.37 8.64
CA HIS A 264 15.46 3.03 9.74
C HIS A 264 14.18 3.84 9.66
N PHE A 265 13.08 3.30 10.17
CA PHE A 265 11.86 4.08 10.37
C PHE A 265 11.32 3.98 11.80
N ARG A 266 10.46 4.94 12.12
CA ARG A 266 9.51 4.94 13.25
C ARG A 266 8.15 5.37 12.74
N ALA A 267 7.09 4.92 13.41
CA ALA A 267 5.74 5.41 13.18
C ALA A 267 5.10 5.82 14.51
N TYR A 268 4.16 6.75 14.42
CA TYR A 268 3.31 7.21 15.51
C TYR A 268 1.90 7.41 14.98
N ALA A 269 0.89 6.97 15.74
CA ALA A 269 -0.50 7.32 15.53
C ALA A 269 -1.15 7.55 16.89
N GLY A 270 -1.82 8.69 17.06
CA GLY A 270 -2.42 9.02 18.34
C GLY A 270 -2.68 10.50 18.50
N THR A 271 -2.98 10.89 19.74
CA THR A 271 -3.28 12.25 20.14
C THR A 271 -2.80 12.49 21.56
N GLY A 272 -2.12 13.62 21.78
CA GLY A 272 -1.54 13.96 23.08
C GLY A 272 -2.53 14.46 24.13
N GLU A 273 -3.80 14.69 23.74
CA GLU A 273 -4.83 15.26 24.61
C GLU A 273 -5.98 14.30 24.92
N ASP A 274 -6.01 13.13 24.27
CA ASP A 274 -7.10 12.19 24.43
C ASP A 274 -7.00 11.41 25.75
N LEU A 275 -8.15 11.24 26.40
CA LEU A 275 -8.29 10.51 27.66
C LEU A 275 -8.89 9.12 27.46
N ILE A 276 -9.42 8.82 26.27
CA ILE A 276 -10.10 7.53 26.01
C ILE A 276 -9.25 6.55 25.23
N SER A 277 -8.26 7.03 24.48
CA SER A 277 -7.40 6.21 23.65
C SER A 277 -5.95 6.61 23.85
N GLY A 278 -5.08 5.62 23.95
CA GLY A 278 -3.65 5.81 23.97
C GLY A 278 -3.10 6.05 22.58
N GLU A 279 -1.79 5.91 22.47
CA GLU A 279 -1.04 6.10 21.23
C GLU A 279 -0.46 4.76 20.80
N ASP A 280 -0.30 4.58 19.49
CA ASP A 280 0.44 3.47 18.91
C ASP A 280 1.76 3.98 18.33
N LEU A 281 2.82 3.18 18.48
CA LEU A 281 4.14 3.55 18.03
C LEU A 281 5.07 2.37 17.73
N PHE A 282 5.75 2.45 16.59
CA PHE A 282 6.97 1.69 16.36
C PHE A 282 8.14 2.39 17.08
N ALA A 283 8.29 2.09 18.38
CA ALA A 283 9.19 2.80 19.31
C ALA A 283 10.67 2.74 18.92
N THR A 284 11.07 1.59 18.40
CA THR A 284 12.45 1.32 18.03
C THR A 284 12.63 1.56 16.55
N LEU A 285 13.80 2.08 16.18
CA LEU A 285 14.21 2.17 14.78
C LEU A 285 14.23 0.76 14.17
N VAL A 286 13.34 0.53 13.21
CA VAL A 286 13.30 -0.72 12.45
C VAL A 286 14.06 -0.51 11.15
N GLU A 287 15.08 -1.32 10.91
CA GLU A 287 15.83 -1.30 9.65
C GLU A 287 14.99 -1.91 8.53
N ILE A 288 14.90 -1.18 7.42
CA ILE A 288 14.22 -1.60 6.20
C ILE A 288 15.24 -1.64 5.07
N GLU A 289 15.14 -2.67 4.25
CA GLU A 289 15.81 -2.76 2.97
C GLU A 289 14.76 -2.80 1.85
N ILE A 290 14.76 -1.81 0.95
CA ILE A 290 13.81 -1.71 -0.17
C ILE A 290 14.54 -1.90 -1.49
N PRO A 291 14.19 -2.92 -2.30
CA PRO A 291 14.82 -3.14 -3.59
C PRO A 291 14.58 -1.97 -4.57
N ARG A 292 15.66 -1.45 -5.17
CA ARG A 292 15.66 -0.40 -6.19
C ARG A 292 15.26 -0.93 -7.57
N THR A 293 15.59 -2.19 -7.86
CA THR A 293 15.37 -2.80 -9.18
C THR A 293 14.07 -3.62 -9.18
N GLN A 294 13.04 -3.01 -9.76
CA GLN A 294 11.70 -3.59 -9.87
C GLN A 294 11.34 -3.97 -11.30
N ILE A 295 12.11 -3.45 -12.26
CA ILE A 295 11.94 -3.78 -13.66
C ILE A 295 12.84 -5.00 -13.88
N PRO A 296 12.29 -6.23 -14.03
CA PRO A 296 13.06 -7.32 -14.57
C PRO A 296 13.49 -6.87 -15.96
N ILE A 297 14.71 -6.34 -16.08
CA ILE A 297 15.33 -6.09 -17.38
C ILE A 297 15.38 -7.48 -18.01
N PRO A 298 14.65 -7.73 -19.12
CA PRO A 298 14.65 -9.06 -19.72
C PRO A 298 16.11 -9.45 -19.93
N GLU A 299 16.50 -10.62 -19.43
CA GLU A 299 17.87 -11.09 -19.61
C GLU A 299 18.23 -11.01 -21.11
N PRO A 300 19.49 -10.81 -21.49
CA PRO A 300 19.86 -10.72 -22.90
C PRO A 300 19.30 -11.87 -23.77
N ALA A 301 19.12 -13.07 -23.18
CA ALA A 301 18.48 -14.21 -23.82
C ALA A 301 16.97 -13.99 -24.13
N ALA A 302 16.23 -13.31 -23.25
CA ALA A 302 14.83 -12.96 -23.49
C ALA A 302 14.70 -11.98 -24.66
N TRP A 303 15.54 -10.93 -24.71
CA TRP A 303 15.62 -10.04 -25.86
C TRP A 303 15.95 -10.77 -27.17
N LEU A 304 16.90 -11.71 -27.11
CA LEU A 304 17.28 -12.53 -28.26
C LEU A 304 16.12 -13.42 -28.73
N ALA A 305 15.41 -14.06 -27.78
CA ALA A 305 14.27 -14.92 -28.07
C ALA A 305 13.12 -14.13 -28.71
N TRP A 306 12.81 -12.94 -28.20
CA TRP A 306 11.82 -12.04 -28.78
C TRP A 306 12.20 -11.57 -30.17
N SER A 307 13.47 -11.18 -30.35
CA SER A 307 13.98 -10.77 -31.66
C SER A 307 13.87 -11.91 -32.67
N ALA A 308 14.20 -13.14 -32.28
CA ALA A 308 14.06 -14.32 -33.11
C ALA A 308 12.59 -14.64 -33.43
N ALA A 309 11.69 -14.53 -32.46
CA ALA A 309 10.26 -14.74 -32.66
C ALA A 309 9.66 -13.72 -33.65
N LEU A 310 10.00 -12.44 -33.52
CA LEU A 310 9.55 -11.38 -34.44
C LEU A 310 10.10 -11.59 -35.87
N LEU A 311 11.35 -12.02 -36.00
CA LEU A 311 11.95 -12.37 -37.30
C LEU A 311 11.25 -13.58 -37.93
N ALA A 312 10.95 -14.61 -37.15
CA ALA A 312 10.23 -15.78 -37.62
C ALA A 312 8.81 -15.41 -38.09
N LEU A 313 8.08 -14.61 -37.30
CA LEU A 313 6.74 -14.14 -37.64
C LEU A 313 6.75 -13.35 -38.95
N SER A 314 7.69 -12.43 -39.10
CA SER A 314 7.91 -11.61 -40.30
C SER A 314 8.19 -12.49 -41.54
N ALA A 315 9.01 -13.54 -41.38
CA ALA A 315 9.29 -14.49 -42.46
C ALA A 315 8.05 -15.29 -42.88
N THR A 316 7.20 -15.72 -41.93
CA THR A 316 5.94 -16.40 -42.24
C THR A 316 4.93 -15.51 -42.95
N VAL A 317 4.76 -14.25 -42.52
CA VAL A 317 3.87 -13.28 -43.19
C VAL A 317 4.33 -13.05 -44.63
N ARG A 318 5.64 -12.91 -44.86
CA ARG A 318 6.21 -12.72 -46.20
C ARG A 318 5.98 -13.92 -47.12
N ARG A 319 6.01 -15.15 -46.60
CA ARG A 319 5.75 -16.37 -47.38
C ARG A 319 4.28 -16.57 -47.76
N ARG A 320 3.34 -15.99 -46.99
CA ARG A 320 1.89 -16.12 -47.23
C ARG A 320 1.32 -15.15 -48.27
N ASN A 321 2.11 -14.19 -48.75
CA ASN A 321 1.79 -13.37 -49.91
C ASN A 321 2.62 -13.79 -51.13
N PRO A 322 2.41 -14.99 -51.72
CA PRO A 322 2.83 -15.21 -53.09
C PRO A 322 2.02 -14.24 -53.93
N THR A 323 2.72 -13.27 -54.50
CA THR A 323 2.17 -12.34 -55.47
C THR A 323 1.32 -13.12 -56.46
N SER A 324 0.03 -12.80 -56.49
CA SER A 324 -0.84 -13.05 -57.63
C SER A 324 -0.26 -12.27 -58.81
N ARG A 325 0.84 -12.76 -59.39
CA ARG A 325 1.23 -12.45 -60.76
C ARG A 325 0.19 -13.12 -61.65
N GLN A 326 -1.01 -12.55 -61.71
CA GLN A 326 -1.87 -12.75 -62.85
C GLN A 326 -1.17 -12.06 -64.02
N ALA A 327 -0.58 -12.89 -64.87
CA ALA A 327 -0.13 -12.52 -66.19
C ALA A 327 -1.31 -11.90 -66.96
N LYS A 328 -1.30 -10.58 -67.13
CA LYS A 328 -2.15 -9.92 -68.12
C LYS A 328 -1.52 -10.18 -69.50
N VAL A 329 -1.90 -11.28 -70.13
CA VAL A 329 -1.66 -11.56 -71.55
C VAL A 329 -2.98 -11.32 -72.29
N SER A 330 -3.10 -10.15 -72.91
CA SER A 330 -4.06 -9.81 -73.99
C SER A 330 -3.79 -8.35 -74.36
N ARG A 331 -3.62 -7.92 -75.62
CA ARG A 331 -3.72 -8.51 -76.96
C ARG A 331 -2.75 -7.71 -77.84
#